data_AF-A0A366KXS5-F1
#
_entry.id   AF-A0A366KXS5-F1
#
_cell.length_a   1.000
_cell.length_b   1.000
_cell.length_c   1.000
_cell.angle_alpha   90.00
_cell.angle_beta   90.00
_cell.angle_gamma   90.00
#
_symmetry.space_group_name_H-M   'P 1'
#
loop_
_entity.id
_entity.type
_entity.pdbx_description
1 polymer ?
#
loop_
_entity_poly.entity_id
_entity_poly.type
_entity_poly.pdbx_seq_one_letter_code
_entity_poly.pdbx_strand_id
1 'polypeptide(L)'
;MEKVNYKKIVIRTLLKFLLIVLIVFVANSWPSIKQSYSGNVPPLDYWLDHSFKISNIILIFGFTAYFYYKDLTDQRELVEKANKQS
;
A
#
# COMPACT_ATOMS: atom_id res chain seq x y z
N MET A 1 -26.30 -5.96 17.54
CA MET A 1 -25.83 -6.10 16.15
C MET A 1 -24.50 -5.39 16.01
N GLU A 2 -23.42 -6.15 15.94
CA GLU A 2 -22.13 -5.59 15.54
C GLU A 2 -22.21 -5.14 14.07
N LYS A 3 -21.49 -4.07 13.73
CA LYS A 3 -21.44 -3.50 12.38
C LYS A 3 -20.00 -3.42 11.91
N VAL A 4 -19.80 -3.59 10.60
CA VAL A 4 -18.48 -3.43 9.98
C VAL A 4 -17.94 -2.00 10.19
N ASN A 5 -16.72 -1.90 10.71
CA ASN A 5 -16.07 -0.60 10.93
C ASN A 5 -15.29 -0.15 9.67
N TYR A 6 -16.00 0.53 8.77
CA TYR A 6 -15.42 1.05 7.52
C TYR A 6 -14.27 2.04 7.74
N LYS A 7 -14.33 2.87 8.79
CA LYS A 7 -13.25 3.83 9.10
C LYS A 7 -11.94 3.11 9.39
N LYS A 8 -11.99 2.02 10.15
CA LYS A 8 -10.82 1.19 10.48
C LYS A 8 -10.25 0.52 9.22
N ILE A 9 -11.10 0.03 8.33
CA ILE A 9 -10.70 -0.60 7.06
C ILE A 9 -9.97 0.42 6.17
N VAL A 10 -10.51 1.64 6.04
CA VAL A 10 -9.89 2.71 5.24
C VAL A 10 -8.50 3.06 5.77
N ILE A 11 -8.36 3.25 7.09
CA ILE A 11 -7.06 3.57 7.70
C ILE A 11 -6.04 2.44 7.45
N ARG A 12 -6.43 1.18 7.66
CA ARG A 12 -5.56 0.02 7.39
C ARG A 12 -5.15 -0.08 5.93
N THR A 13 -6.09 0.18 5.03
CA THR A 13 -5.84 0.18 3.59
C THR A 13 -4.86 1.28 3.21
N LEU A 14 -5.02 2.50 3.76
CA LEU A 14 -4.09 3.61 3.54
C LEU A 14 -2.68 3.26 4.02
N LEU A 15 -2.53 2.65 5.20
CA LEU A 15 -1.21 2.23 5.71
C LEU A 15 -0.57 1.17 4.79
N LYS A 16 -1.35 0.20 4.31
CA LYS A 16 -0.86 -0.81 3.35
C LYS A 16 -0.47 -0.17 2.02
N PHE A 17 -1.26 0.78 1.51
CA PHE A 17 -0.94 1.56 0.31
C PHE A 17 0.40 2.28 0.46
N LEU A 18 0.58 3.03 1.56
CA LEU A 18 1.84 3.74 1.83
C LEU A 18 3.03 2.78 1.92
N LEU A 19 2.84 1.61 2.53
CA LEU A 19 3.88 0.58 2.58
C LEU A 19 4.26 0.05 1.20
N ILE A 20 3.29 -0.23 0.33
CA ILE A 20 3.56 -0.71 -1.04
C ILE A 20 4.25 0.40 -1.84
N VAL A 21 3.80 1.64 -1.74
CA VAL A 21 4.45 2.80 -2.38
C VAL A 21 5.91 2.89 -1.95
N LEU A 22 6.18 2.76 -0.65
CA LEU A 22 7.54 2.76 -0.12
C LEU A 22 8.38 1.60 -0.66
N ILE A 23 7.85 0.37 -0.66
CA ILE A 23 8.54 -0.82 -1.18
C ILE A 23 8.90 -0.64 -2.66
N VAL A 24 7.93 -0.21 -3.47
CA VAL A 24 8.12 0.04 -4.90
C VAL A 24 9.16 1.15 -5.11
N PHE A 25 9.06 2.26 -4.38
CA PHE A 25 10.02 3.35 -4.47
C PHE A 25 11.45 2.88 -4.16
N VAL A 26 11.64 2.17 -3.04
CA VAL A 26 12.96 1.67 -2.61
C VAL A 26 13.51 0.67 -3.62
N ALA A 27 12.68 -0.25 -4.12
CA ALA A 27 13.10 -1.26 -5.08
C ALA A 27 13.55 -0.63 -6.42
N ASN A 28 12.77 0.32 -6.96
CA ASN A 28 13.07 0.97 -8.23
C ASN A 28 14.22 1.97 -8.12
N SER A 29 14.38 2.61 -6.96
CA SER A 29 15.42 3.61 -6.72
C SER A 29 16.66 3.07 -6.07
N TRP A 30 16.78 1.76 -5.87
CA TRP A 30 17.91 1.15 -5.19
C TRP A 30 19.29 1.60 -5.72
N PRO A 31 19.51 1.72 -7.04
CA PRO A 31 20.77 2.26 -7.57
C PRO A 31 21.03 3.70 -7.15
N SER A 32 20.00 4.56 -7.21
CA SER A 32 20.05 5.98 -6.81
C SER A 32 20.32 6.14 -5.32
N ILE A 33 19.69 5.30 -4.49
CA ILE A 33 19.91 5.23 -3.05
C ILE A 33 21.38 4.87 -2.76
N LYS A 34 21.91 3.83 -3.42
CA LYS A 34 23.31 3.45 -3.28
C LYS A 34 24.28 4.55 -3.71
N GLN A 35 24.02 5.24 -4.82
CA GLN A 35 24.85 6.36 -5.27
C GLN A 35 24.83 7.52 -4.27
N SER A 36 23.70 7.78 -3.64
CA SER A 36 23.57 8.83 -2.64
C SER A 36 24.46 8.59 -1.41
N TYR A 37 24.66 7.34 -0.99
CA TYR A 37 25.61 7.00 0.08
C TYR A 37 27.08 7.28 -0.27
N SER A 38 27.41 7.37 -1.56
CA SER A 38 28.75 7.74 -2.03
C SER A 38 28.94 9.25 -2.23
N GLY A 39 27.98 10.09 -1.83
CA GLY A 39 28.00 11.54 -2.00
C GLY A 39 27.46 12.03 -3.35
N ASN A 40 27.11 11.12 -4.26
CA ASN A 40 26.54 11.43 -5.57
C ASN A 40 25.01 11.28 -5.52
N VAL A 41 24.32 12.32 -5.04
CA VAL A 41 22.85 12.34 -4.96
C VAL A 41 22.28 12.73 -6.33
N PRO A 42 21.51 11.86 -7.02
CA PRO A 42 20.88 12.23 -8.27
C PRO A 42 19.85 13.34 -8.08
N PRO A 43 19.60 14.18 -9.09
CA PRO A 43 18.63 15.26 -9.01
C PRO A 43 17.20 14.71 -8.94
N LEU A 44 16.27 15.48 -8.36
CA LEU A 44 14.92 15.02 -8.00
C LEU A 44 14.08 14.54 -9.20
N ASP A 45 14.24 15.16 -10.36
CA ASP A 45 13.63 14.76 -11.63
C ASP A 45 14.02 13.32 -12.02
N TYR A 46 15.28 12.94 -11.83
CA TYR A 46 15.75 11.58 -12.07
C TYR A 46 15.06 10.56 -11.16
N TRP A 47 14.86 10.91 -9.88
CA TRP A 47 14.14 10.05 -8.95
C TRP A 47 12.69 9.85 -9.37
N LEU A 48 12.00 10.91 -9.79
CA LEU A 48 10.60 10.80 -10.21
C LEU A 48 10.45 9.91 -11.45
N ASP A 49 11.29 10.13 -12.46
CA ASP A 49 11.24 9.40 -13.73
C ASP A 49 11.57 7.90 -13.56
N HIS A 50 12.49 7.57 -12.65
CA HIS A 50 12.88 6.17 -12.40
C HIS A 50 11.99 5.45 -11.36
N SER A 51 11.43 6.16 -10.38
CA SER A 51 10.64 5.53 -9.31
C SER A 51 9.21 5.21 -9.74
N PHE A 52 8.60 6.09 -10.53
CA PHE A 52 7.16 6.09 -10.78
C PHE A 52 6.81 5.70 -12.22
N LYS A 53 7.22 4.49 -12.61
CA LYS A 53 6.75 3.89 -13.87
C LYS A 53 5.27 3.54 -13.80
N ILE A 54 4.53 3.76 -14.89
CA ILE A 54 3.10 3.45 -14.99
C ILE A 54 2.79 1.99 -14.62
N SER A 55 3.69 1.05 -14.96
CA SER A 55 3.57 -0.36 -14.57
C SER A 55 3.49 -0.56 -13.04
N ASN A 56 4.27 0.23 -12.29
CA ASN A 56 4.30 0.18 -10.83
C ASN A 56 3.03 0.79 -10.23
N ILE A 57 2.46 1.81 -10.88
CA ILE A 57 1.20 2.43 -10.48
C ILE A 57 0.06 1.41 -10.53
N ILE A 58 -0.04 0.63 -11.62
CA ILE A 58 -1.04 -0.44 -11.76
C ILE A 58 -0.89 -1.48 -10.62
N LEU A 59 0.35 -1.87 -10.31
CA LEU A 59 0.68 -2.78 -9.20
C LEU A 59 0.22 -2.23 -7.84
N ILE A 60 0.54 -0.96 -7.55
CA ILE A 60 0.16 -0.29 -6.29
C ILE A 60 -1.37 -0.28 -6.15
N PHE A 61 -2.09 0.15 -7.19
CA PHE A 61 -3.55 0.21 -7.15
C PHE A 61 -4.19 -1.17 -7.08
N GLY A 62 -3.68 -2.15 -7.83
CA GLY A 62 -4.17 -3.53 -7.80
C GLY A 62 -4.05 -4.15 -6.42
N PHE A 63 -2.89 -4.06 -5.78
CA PHE A 63 -2.70 -4.55 -4.42
C PHE A 63 -3.51 -3.78 -3.39
N THR A 64 -3.66 -2.46 -3.54
CA THR A 64 -4.44 -1.65 -2.62
C THR A 64 -5.92 -2.00 -2.67
N ALA A 65 -6.48 -2.15 -3.88
CA ALA A 65 -7.85 -2.63 -4.06
C ALA A 65 -8.02 -4.03 -3.47
N TYR A 66 -7.10 -4.95 -3.76
CA TYR A 66 -7.09 -6.30 -3.17
C TYR A 66 -7.13 -6.26 -1.64
N PHE A 67 -6.26 -5.46 -1.01
CA PHE A 67 -6.21 -5.37 0.45
C PHE A 67 -7.45 -4.75 1.08
N TYR A 68 -8.06 -3.76 0.40
CA TYR A 68 -9.32 -3.18 0.84
C TYR A 68 -10.44 -4.21 0.82
N TYR A 69 -10.63 -4.89 -0.32
CA TYR A 69 -11.69 -5.90 -0.47
C TYR A 69 -11.50 -7.06 0.49
N LYS A 70 -10.27 -7.53 0.67
CA LYS A 70 -9.96 -8.59 1.62
C LYS A 70 -10.33 -8.19 3.06
N ASP A 71 -9.90 -7.02 3.55
CA ASP A 71 -10.21 -6.59 4.92
C ASP A 71 -11.72 -6.36 5.10
N LEU A 72 -12.42 -5.87 4.07
CA LEU A 72 -13.87 -5.76 4.08
C LEU A 72 -14.56 -7.11 4.23
N THR A 73 -14.16 -8.11 3.44
CA THR A 73 -14.72 -9.47 3.51
C THR A 73 -14.42 -10.12 4.86
N ASP A 74 -13.16 -10.06 5.32
CA ASP A 74 -12.74 -10.63 6.60
C ASP A 74 -13.53 -10.00 7.77
N GLN A 75 -13.75 -8.68 7.76
CA GLN A 75 -14.56 -8.00 8.79
C GLN A 75 -16.06 -8.34 8.71
N ARG A 76 -16.62 -8.55 7.51
CA ARG A 76 -18.01 -8.99 7.35
C ARG A 76 -18.22 -10.37 7.96
N GLU A 77 -17.32 -11.31 7.68
CA GLU A 77 -17.39 -12.66 8.26
C GLU A 77 -17.31 -12.66 9.77
N LEU A 78 -16.45 -11.82 10.36
CA LEU A 78 -16.32 -11.70 11.81
C LEU A 78 -17.61 -11.17 12.45
N VAL A 79 -18.21 -10.14 11.86
CA VAL A 79 -19.47 -9.56 12.33
C VAL A 79 -20.63 -10.56 12.20
N GLU A 80 -20.70 -11.31 11.10
CA GLU A 80 -21.71 -12.36 10.93
C GLU A 80 -21.58 -13.48 11.95
N LYS A 81 -20.35 -13.92 12.26
CA LYS A 81 -20.09 -14.93 13.28
C LYS A 81 -20.47 -14.42 14.68
N ALA A 82 -20.09 -13.19 15.02
CA ALA A 82 -20.44 -12.58 16.30
C ALA A 82 -21.96 -12.42 16.48
N ASN A 83 -22.67 -12.01 15.43
CA ASN A 83 -24.13 -11.86 15.47
C ASN A 83 -24.89 -13.21 15.49
N LYS A 84 -24.28 -14.33 15.06
CA LYS A 84 -24.88 -15.67 15.13
C LYS A 84 -24.68 -16.35 16.49
N GLN A 85 -23.71 -15.90 17.28
CA GLN A 85 -23.36 -16.44 18.60
C GLN A 85 -23.99 -15.65 19.76
N SER A 86 -24.63 -14.53 19.46
CA SER A 86 -25.33 -13.66 20.43
C SER A 86 -26.84 -13.85 20.35
#